data_AF-A2IBT0-F1
#
_entry.id   AF-A2IBT0-F1
#
_cell.length_a   1.000
_cell.length_b   1.000
_cell.length_c   1.000
_cell.angle_alpha   90.00
_cell.angle_beta   90.00
_cell.angle_gamma   90.00
#
_symmetry.space_group_name_H-M   'P 1'
#
loop_
_entity.id
_entity.type
_entity.pdbx_description
1 polymer ?
#
loop_
_entity_poly.entity_id
_entity_poly.type
_entity_poly.pdbx_seq_one_letter_code
_entity_poly.pdbx_strand_id
1 'polypeptide(L)' 'MGREDKATWKANYFVKIVELLEEYPKCFIVGVDNVGSKQMQEIRQAMRGHADILMGKNTMIRKAFRGHLQTNPDL' A
#
# COMPACT_ATOMS: atom_id res chain seq x y z
N MET A 1 15.22 5.25 16.58
CA MET A 1 14.22 4.28 16.10
C MET A 1 14.99 3.18 15.39
N GLY A 2 15.13 2.01 16.03
CA GLY A 2 16.02 0.95 15.56
C GLY A 2 15.60 0.43 14.18
N ARG A 3 16.56 0.03 13.34
CA ARG A 3 16.27 -0.66 12.08
C ARG A 3 15.54 -1.95 12.42
N GLU A 4 14.25 -2.02 12.13
CA GLU A 4 13.53 -3.29 12.10
C GLU A 4 14.22 -4.25 11.14
N ASP A 5 14.16 -5.54 11.50
CA ASP A 5 14.63 -6.59 10.61
C ASP A 5 13.84 -6.56 9.29
N LYS A 6 14.55 -6.80 8.19
CA LYS A 6 13.96 -6.78 6.84
C LYS A 6 12.78 -7.75 6.70
N ALA A 7 12.78 -8.84 7.46
CA ALA A 7 11.68 -9.80 7.48
C ALA A 7 10.43 -9.19 8.14
N THR A 8 10.60 -8.60 9.32
CA THR A 8 9.54 -7.93 10.08
C THR A 8 8.94 -6.77 9.29
N TRP A 9 9.77 -5.94 8.66
CA TRP A 9 9.28 -4.83 7.82
C TRP A 9 8.39 -5.33 6.66
N LYS A 10 8.78 -6.42 6.00
CA LYS A 10 7.96 -7.02 4.93
C LYS A 10 6.64 -7.54 5.49
N ALA A 11 6.68 -8.26 6.61
CA ALA A 11 5.48 -8.79 7.25
C ALA A 11 4.50 -7.67 7.62
N ASN A 12 4.98 -6.61 8.27
CA ASN A 12 4.19 -5.44 8.63
C ASN A 12 3.57 -4.77 7.40
N TYR A 13 4.31 -4.70 6.28
CA TYR A 13 3.78 -4.17 5.02
C TYR A 13 2.65 -5.03 4.45
N PHE A 14 2.76 -6.36 4.53
CA PHE A 14 1.68 -7.26 4.10
C PHE A 14 0.42 -7.10 4.96
N VAL A 15 0.59 -7.06 6.29
CA VAL A 15 -0.52 -6.84 7.23
C VAL A 15 -1.25 -5.55 6.89
N LYS A 16 -0.50 -4.45 6.69
CA LYS A 16 -1.09 -3.15 6.36
C LYS A 16 -1.85 -3.12 5.03
N ILE A 17 -1.42 -3.88 4.02
CA ILE A 17 -2.19 -3.98 2.76
C ILE A 17 -3.53 -4.68 3.01
N VAL A 18 -3.52 -5.79 3.75
CA VAL A 18 -4.73 -6.56 4.04
C VAL A 18 -5.73 -5.71 4.82
N GLU A 19 -5.28 -5.02 5.86
CA GLU A 19 -6.11 -4.09 6.64
C GLU A 19 -6.79 -3.04 5.75
N LEU A 20 -6.03 -2.42 4.83
CA LEU A 20 -6.58 -1.41 3.92
C LEU A 20 -7.54 -1.98 2.87
N LEU A 21 -7.34 -3.24 2.45
CA LEU A 21 -8.25 -3.90 1.51
C LEU A 21 -9.54 -4.37 2.17
N GLU A 22 -9.50 -4.69 3.47
CA GLU A 22 -10.69 -5.02 4.25
C GLU A 22 -11.47 -3.75 4.64
N GLU A 23 -10.78 -2.66 4.96
CA GLU A 23 -11.40 -1.38 5.36
C GLU A 23 -12.09 -0.68 4.17
N TYR A 24 -11.46 -0.69 2.99
CA TYR A 24 -11.94 0.04 1.83
C TYR A 24 -12.43 -0.89 0.72
N PRO A 25 -13.67 -0.72 0.20
CA PRO A 25 -14.24 -1.60 -0.82
C PRO A 25 -13.64 -1.40 -2.22
N LYS A 26 -12.83 -0.35 -2.43
CA LYS A 26 -12.24 0.00 -3.74
C LYS A 26 -10.80 0.40 -3.55
N CYS A 27 -9.93 -0.07 -4.44
CA CYS A 27 -8.53 0.32 -4.49
C CYS A 27 -8.13 0.86 -5.88
N PHE A 28 -7.14 1.75 -5.92
CA PHE A 28 -6.56 2.26 -7.16
C PHE A 28 -5.08 1.90 -7.22
N ILE A 29 -4.64 1.38 -8.36
CA ILE A 29 -3.23 1.16 -8.65
C ILE A 29 -2.75 2.30 -9.54
N VAL A 30 -1.86 3.13 -9.00
CA VAL A 30 -1.33 4.32 -9.68
C VAL A 30 0.17 4.15 -9.90
N GLY A 31 0.63 4.35 -11.14
CA GLY A 31 2.04 4.49 -11.45
C GLY A 31 2.52 5.88 -11.05
N VAL A 32 3.54 5.95 -10.20
CA VAL A 32 4.10 7.21 -9.69
C VAL A 32 5.49 7.40 -10.30
N ASP A 33 5.53 7.91 -11.54
CA ASP A 33 6.76 8.20 -12.28
C ASP A 33 7.08 9.70 -12.19
N ASN A 34 8.36 10.03 -11.98
CA ASN A 34 8.87 11.41 -11.91
C ASN A 34 8.20 12.33 -10.86
N VAL A 35 7.60 11.76 -9.81
CA VAL A 35 7.00 12.56 -8.73
C VAL A 35 8.02 12.81 -7.62
N GLY A 36 8.26 14.08 -7.32
CA GLY A 36 9.16 14.48 -6.24
C GLY A 36 8.58 14.18 -4.86
N SER A 37 9.46 13.99 -3.86
CA SER A 37 9.04 13.72 -2.47
C SER A 37 8.11 14.79 -1.90
N LYS A 38 8.32 16.06 -2.25
CA LYS A 38 7.47 17.18 -1.82
C LYS A 38 6.07 17.10 -2.43
N GLN A 39 5.97 16.84 -3.73
CA GLN A 39 4.68 16.65 -4.40
C GLN A 39 3.90 15.49 -3.79
N MET A 40 4.55 14.35 -3.51
CA MET A 40 3.90 13.23 -2.81
C MET A 40 3.44 13.57 -1.39
N GLN A 41 4.15 14.47 -0.69
CA GLN A 41 3.72 14.95 0.63
C GLN A 41 2.49 15.86 0.53
N GLU A 42 2.47 16.77 -0.44
CA GLU A 42 1.32 17.65 -0.72
C GLU A 42 0.10 16.84 -1.14
N ILE A 43 0.25 15.87 -2.05
CA ILE A 43 -0.82 14.95 -2.47
C ILE A 43 -1.34 14.16 -1.25
N ARG A 44 -0.44 13.65 -0.40
CA ARG A 44 -0.87 12.96 0.82
C ARG A 44 -1.65 13.85 1.77
N GLN A 45 -1.28 15.13 1.91
CA GLN A 45 -2.02 16.08 2.74
C GLN A 45 -3.40 16.38 2.15
N ALA A 46 -3.47 16.60 0.83
CA ALA A 46 -4.72 16.87 0.13
C ALA A 46 -5.71 15.70 0.17
N MET A 47 -5.21 14.46 0.17
CA MET A 47 -6.03 13.25 0.22
C MET A 47 -6.45 12.81 1.63
N ARG A 48 -5.98 13.48 2.69
CA ARG A 48 -6.35 13.14 4.07
C ARG A 48 -7.87 13.22 4.25
N GLY A 49 -8.47 12.17 4.81
CA GLY A 49 -9.91 12.06 5.01
C GLY A 49 -10.70 11.63 3.77
N HIS A 50 -10.07 11.57 2.60
CA HIS A 50 -10.68 11.07 1.36
C HIS A 50 -10.14 9.69 0.97
N ALA A 51 -8.83 9.48 1.07
CA ALA A 51 -8.21 8.18 0.80
C ALA A 51 -6.85 8.04 1.49
N ASP A 52 -6.49 6.80 1.81
CA ASP A 52 -5.16 6.47 2.28
C ASP A 52 -4.24 6.04 1.13
N ILE A 53 -3.04 6.62 1.10
CA ILE A 53 -2.04 6.34 0.07
C ILE A 53 -0.94 5.47 0.66
N LEU A 54 -0.86 4.21 0.21
CA LEU A 54 0.23 3.30 0.51
C LEU A 54 1.15 3.15 -0.70
N MET A 55 2.43 3.51 -0.54
CA MET A 55 3.46 3.27 -1.56
C MET A 55 4.33 2.08 -1.17
N GLY A 56 4.78 1.32 -2.17
CA GLY A 56 5.73 0.23 -1.94
C GLY A 56 6.29 -0.33 -3.22
N LYS A 57 7.11 -1.38 -3.08
CA LYS A 57 7.76 -2.03 -4.21
C LYS A 57 6.74 -2.86 -5.00
N ASN A 58 6.71 -2.69 -6.33
CA ASN A 58 5.83 -3.42 -7.24
C ASN A 58 5.80 -4.94 -6.99
N THR A 59 6.96 -5.55 -6.73
CA THR A 59 7.03 -7.00 -6.47
C THR A 59 6.32 -7.41 -5.19
N MET A 60 6.34 -6.58 -4.15
CA MET A 60 5.66 -6.87 -2.89
C MET A 60 4.16 -6.68 -3.01
N ILE A 61 3.76 -5.56 -3.63
CA ILE A 61 2.35 -5.25 -3.88
C ILE A 61 1.70 -6.37 -4.68
N ARG A 62 2.30 -6.78 -5.82
CA ARG A 62 1.79 -7.89 -6.64
C ARG A 62 1.68 -9.21 -5.87
N LYS A 63 2.64 -9.50 -4.99
CA LYS A 63 2.60 -10.72 -4.16
C LYS A 63 1.47 -10.66 -3.13
N ALA A 64 1.23 -9.49 -2.53
CA ALA A 64 0.18 -9.30 -1.54
C ALA A 64 -1.20 -9.52 -2.16
N PHE A 65 -1.46 -8.86 -3.28
CA PHE A 65 -2.71 -9.02 -4.03
C PHE A 65 -2.93 -10.46 -4.49
N ARG A 66 -1.92 -11.12 -5.07
CA ARG A 66 -2.05 -12.52 -5.49
C ARG A 66 -2.36 -13.48 -4.34
N GLY A 67 -1.80 -13.22 -3.15
CA GLY A 67 -2.10 -14.01 -1.96
C GLY A 67 -3.53 -13.79 -1.46
N HIS A 68 -4.02 -12.56 -1.53
CA HIS A 68 -5.34 -12.20 -1.01
C HIS A 68 -6.50 -12.53 -1.98
N LEU A 69 -6.25 -12.54 -3.29
CA LEU A 69 -7.23 -12.93 -4.32
C LEU A 69 -7.72 -14.39 -4.18
N GLN A 70 -6.91 -15.26 -3.56
CA GLN A 70 -7.33 -16.63 -3.25
C GLN A 70 -8.40 -16.70 -2.16
N THR A 71 -8.45 -15.69 -1.29
CA THR A 71 -9.41 -15.59 -0.19
C THR A 71 -10.70 -14.91 -0.63
N ASN A 72 -10.63 -14.01 -1.62
CA ASN A 72 -11.79 -13.32 -2.17
C ASN A 72 -11.69 -13.23 -3.71
N PRO A 73 -12.32 -14.15 -4.46
CA PRO A 73 -12.17 -14.24 -5.92
C PRO A 73 -12.89 -13.13 -6.70
N ASP A 74 -13.71 -12.31 -6.04
CA ASP A 74 -14.51 -11.24 -6.67
C ASP A 74 -13.85 -9.84 -6.61
N LEU A 75 -12.59 -9.75 -6.13
CA LEU A 75 -11.79 -8.51 -6.08
C LEU A 75 -11.08 -8.19 -7.40
#